data_AF-A0A8B3PNG8-F1
#
_entry.id   AF-A0A8B3PNG8-F1
#
_cell.length_a   1.000
_cell.length_b   1.000
_cell.length_c   1.000
_cell.angle_alpha   90.00
_cell.angle_beta   90.00
_cell.angle_gamma   90.00
#
_symmetry.space_group_name_H-M   'P 1'
#
loop_
_entity.id
_entity.type
_entity.pdbx_description
1 polymer ?
#
loop_
_entity_poly.entity_id
_entity_poly.type
_entity_poly.pdbx_seq_one_letter_code
_entity_poly.pdbx_strand_id
1 'polypeptide(L)'
;MTNIIGFPGQASAMPTSPSFLHGWPFLAVIESEEECALPIRGRAHDDGPTIEINALYVTRADLEDRSKVALWLCPTLLHVCGTVLAEGLEATDGVGRFTSQRWRAFRSEVSRQTTMGWPQIVAAARREGVDYMADHLTASLFMENGLDDRLGDRHA
;
A
#
# COMPACT_ATOMS: atom_id res chain seq x y z
N MET A 1 -0.53 49.70 8.32
CA MET A 1 0.16 48.73 9.20
C MET A 1 -0.66 47.45 9.17
N THR A 2 -0.27 46.49 8.34
CA THR A 2 -1.04 45.27 8.09
C THR A 2 -0.32 44.12 8.79
N ASN A 3 -0.91 43.60 9.86
CA ASN A 3 -0.45 42.39 10.52
C ASN A 3 -0.79 41.19 9.62
N ILE A 4 0.24 40.55 9.07
CA ILE A 4 0.12 39.22 8.48
C ILE A 4 0.37 38.22 9.59
N ILE A 5 -0.70 37.57 10.03
CA ILE A 5 -0.66 36.39 10.90
C ILE A 5 0.00 35.29 10.06
N GLY A 6 1.25 34.96 10.38
CA GLY A 6 1.92 33.79 9.84
C GLY A 6 1.22 32.54 10.35
N PHE A 7 0.38 31.94 9.51
CA PHE A 7 -0.01 30.54 9.70
C PHE A 7 1.28 29.71 9.64
N PRO A 8 1.56 28.84 10.62
CA PRO A 8 2.64 27.88 10.47
C PRO A 8 2.23 26.98 9.30
N GLY A 9 2.93 27.16 8.18
CA GLY A 9 2.88 26.23 7.06
C GLY A 9 3.15 24.85 7.63
N GLN A 10 2.13 24.01 7.53
CA GLN A 10 2.15 22.59 7.81
C GLN A 10 3.43 22.03 7.20
N ALA A 11 4.39 21.68 8.05
CA ALA A 11 5.57 20.97 7.60
C ALA A 11 5.04 19.71 6.89
N SER A 12 5.21 19.65 5.57
CA SER A 12 5.01 18.45 4.80
C SER A 12 6.07 17.46 5.31
N ALA A 13 5.70 16.72 6.36
CA ALA A 13 6.51 15.63 6.86
C ALA A 13 6.52 14.61 5.73
N MET A 14 7.64 14.56 5.00
CA MET A 14 7.89 13.52 4.00
C MET A 14 7.54 12.17 4.65
N PRO A 15 6.74 11.31 3.99
CA PRO A 15 6.55 9.98 4.51
C PRO A 15 7.90 9.28 4.49
N THR A 16 8.50 9.07 5.65
CA THR A 16 9.61 8.14 5.82
C THR A 16 9.01 6.74 5.74
N SER A 17 8.89 6.24 4.51
CA SER A 17 8.53 4.84 4.27
C SER A 17 9.57 3.93 4.95
N PRO A 18 9.16 2.77 5.50
CA PRO A 18 10.09 1.81 6.06
C PRO A 18 11.21 1.46 5.09
N SER A 19 12.42 1.26 5.60
CA SER A 19 13.65 1.14 4.81
C SER A 19 13.59 0.04 3.75
N PHE A 20 12.93 -1.07 4.04
CA PHE A 20 12.76 -2.19 3.10
C PHE A 20 11.74 -1.91 1.98
N LEU A 21 10.92 -0.85 2.11
CA LEU A 21 9.94 -0.41 1.12
C LEU A 21 10.44 0.73 0.21
N HIS A 22 11.73 1.10 0.28
CA HIS A 22 12.29 2.20 -0.52
C HIS A 22 12.07 2.09 -2.04
N GLY A 23 11.85 0.88 -2.56
CA GLY A 23 11.53 0.64 -3.97
C GLY A 23 10.05 0.81 -4.34
N TRP A 24 9.17 1.08 -3.37
CA TRP A 24 7.72 1.15 -3.57
C TRP A 24 7.21 2.59 -3.40
N PRO A 25 7.43 3.46 -4.39
CA PRO A 25 7.03 4.87 -4.31
C PRO A 25 5.51 5.07 -4.31
N PHE A 26 4.74 3.99 -4.51
CA PHE A 26 3.29 4.02 -4.46
C PHE A 26 2.74 3.94 -3.03
N LEU A 27 3.49 3.36 -2.08
CA LEU A 27 3.01 3.10 -0.73
C LEU A 27 3.44 4.23 0.22
N ALA A 28 2.48 4.82 0.93
CA ALA A 28 2.75 5.80 1.98
C ALA A 28 2.49 5.19 3.36
N VAL A 29 3.17 5.73 4.38
CA VAL A 29 2.89 5.44 5.78
C VAL A 29 2.52 6.73 6.49
N ILE A 30 1.29 6.77 7.01
CA ILE A 30 0.73 7.93 7.72
C ILE A 30 0.24 7.52 9.11
N GLU A 31 0.15 8.51 10.00
CA GLU A 31 -0.48 8.33 11.31
C GLU A 31 -1.99 8.53 11.16
N SER A 32 -2.76 7.67 11.81
CA SER A 32 -4.21 7.77 11.83
C SER A 32 -4.66 8.92 12.73
N GLU A 33 -5.60 9.73 12.23
CA GLU A 33 -6.28 10.78 13.00
C GLU A 33 -7.49 10.23 13.80
N GLU A 34 -7.90 8.99 13.55
CA GLU A 34 -9.03 8.36 14.25
C GLU A 34 -8.64 7.89 15.67
N GLU A 35 -9.37 8.36 16.69
CA GLU A 35 -9.14 8.03 18.11
C GLU A 35 -9.21 6.52 18.41
N CYS A 36 -10.06 5.79 17.69
CA CYS A 36 -10.29 4.34 17.86
C CYS A 36 -9.69 3.50 16.71
N ALA A 37 -8.64 4.00 16.04
CA ALA A 37 -8.01 3.28 14.95
C ALA A 37 -7.39 1.95 15.38
N LEU A 38 -7.44 0.96 14.47
CA LEU A 38 -6.63 -0.25 14.59
C LEU A 38 -5.14 0.10 14.68
N PRO A 39 -4.31 -0.72 15.36
CA PRO A 39 -2.87 -0.47 15.49
C PRO A 39 -2.16 -0.23 14.15
N ILE A 40 -2.51 -1.05 13.15
CA ILE A 40 -2.04 -0.93 11.77
C ILE A 40 -3.13 -1.42 10.82
N ARG A 41 -3.32 -0.71 9.70
CA ARG A 41 -4.22 -1.14 8.62
C ARG A 41 -3.80 -0.62 7.26
N GLY A 42 -4.15 -1.35 6.21
CA GLY A 42 -4.12 -0.84 4.84
C GLY A 42 -5.34 0.01 4.53
N ARG A 43 -5.16 1.06 3.73
CA ARG A 43 -6.23 1.84 3.11
C ARG A 43 -5.94 2.08 1.64
N ALA A 44 -6.98 1.96 0.81
CA ALA A 44 -6.98 2.41 -0.57
C ALA A 44 -7.54 3.85 -0.64
N HIS A 45 -6.68 4.84 -0.36
CA HIS A 45 -7.03 6.25 -0.54
C HIS A 45 -7.06 6.63 -2.02
N ASP A 46 -7.74 7.72 -2.36
CA ASP A 46 -7.81 8.20 -3.75
C ASP A 46 -6.42 8.57 -4.30
N ASP A 47 -5.52 9.02 -3.42
CA ASP A 47 -4.16 9.43 -3.78
C ASP A 47 -3.17 8.27 -3.85
N GLY A 48 -3.45 7.10 -3.25
CA GLY A 48 -2.65 5.88 -3.37
C GLY A 48 -2.86 4.85 -2.26
N PRO A 49 -2.21 3.67 -2.37
CA PRO A 49 -2.12 2.69 -1.30
C PRO A 49 -1.43 3.26 -0.06
N THR A 50 -2.03 3.15 1.11
CA THR A 50 -1.45 3.73 2.34
C THR A 50 -1.54 2.74 3.50
N ILE A 51 -0.49 2.70 4.32
CA ILE A 51 -0.48 2.07 5.63
C ILE A 51 -0.80 3.17 6.64
N GLU A 52 -1.85 2.96 7.43
CA GLU A 52 -2.18 3.82 8.56
C GLU A 52 -1.75 3.15 9.85
N ILE A 53 -1.01 3.87 10.69
CA ILE A 53 -0.62 3.42 12.02
C ILE A 53 -1.30 4.26 13.10
N ASN A 54 -1.72 3.62 14.17
CA ASN A 54 -2.14 4.32 15.38
C ASN A 54 -0.92 4.52 16.28
N ALA A 55 -0.48 5.78 16.41
CA ALA A 55 0.72 6.15 17.16
C ALA A 55 0.64 5.83 18.67
N LEU A 56 -0.55 5.55 19.21
CA LEU A 56 -0.72 5.06 20.59
C LEU A 56 -0.22 3.62 20.78
N TYR A 57 -0.20 2.81 19.71
CA TYR A 57 0.11 1.38 19.77
C TYR A 57 1.32 0.98 18.94
N VAL A 58 1.58 1.67 17.83
CA VAL A 58 2.63 1.34 16.86
C VAL A 58 3.38 2.61 16.49
N THR A 59 4.70 2.60 16.71
CA THR A 59 5.58 3.66 16.26
C THR A 59 6.14 3.34 14.87
N ARG A 60 6.70 4.34 14.19
CA ARG A 60 7.42 4.11 12.92
C ARG A 60 8.60 3.14 13.08
N ALA A 61 9.27 3.14 14.25
CA ALA A 61 10.38 2.23 14.51
C ALA A 61 9.92 0.77 14.58
N ASP A 62 8.70 0.52 15.06
CA ASP A 62 8.12 -0.83 15.10
C ASP A 62 7.87 -1.41 13.70
N LEU A 63 7.67 -0.54 12.69
CA LEU A 63 7.51 -0.98 11.30
C LEU A 63 8.81 -1.50 10.68
N GLU A 64 9.97 -1.08 11.20
CA GLU A 64 11.28 -1.58 10.76
C GLU A 64 11.61 -2.97 11.31
N ASP A 65 10.81 -3.48 12.26
CA ASP A 65 10.97 -4.83 12.79
C ASP A 65 10.58 -5.87 11.73
N ARG A 66 11.60 -6.33 11.00
CA ARG A 66 11.49 -7.32 9.91
C ARG A 66 10.74 -8.58 10.32
N SER A 67 10.89 -9.03 11.57
CA SER A 67 10.23 -10.24 12.07
C SER A 67 8.70 -10.11 12.11
N LYS A 68 8.18 -8.87 12.12
CA LYS A 68 6.76 -8.57 12.18
C LYS A 68 6.19 -8.08 10.84
N VAL A 69 7.03 -7.85 9.83
CA VAL A 69 6.58 -7.27 8.54
C VAL A 69 5.51 -8.12 7.88
N ALA A 70 5.67 -9.44 7.84
CA ALA A 70 4.66 -10.33 7.27
C ALA A 70 3.29 -10.24 8.01
N LEU A 71 3.31 -9.95 9.32
CA LEU A 71 2.09 -9.87 10.14
C LEU A 71 1.22 -8.67 9.78
N TRP A 72 1.80 -7.61 9.22
CA TRP A 72 1.05 -6.40 8.90
C TRP A 72 1.05 -6.03 7.41
N LEU A 73 2.11 -6.34 6.66
CA LEU A 73 2.21 -5.96 5.26
C LEU A 73 1.31 -6.82 4.38
N CYS A 74 1.29 -8.14 4.59
CA CYS A 74 0.41 -9.05 3.87
C CYS A 74 -1.09 -8.68 4.02
N PRO A 75 -1.65 -8.53 5.23
CA PRO A 75 -3.06 -8.14 5.37
C PRO A 75 -3.33 -6.72 4.83
N THR A 76 -2.36 -5.81 4.92
CA THR A 76 -2.46 -4.46 4.32
C THR A 76 -2.58 -4.55 2.80
N LEU A 77 -1.66 -5.28 2.15
CA LEU A 77 -1.65 -5.46 0.71
C LEU A 77 -2.90 -6.20 0.23
N LEU A 78 -3.34 -7.23 0.97
CA LEU A 78 -4.55 -7.97 0.66
C LEU A 78 -5.78 -7.05 0.63
N HIS A 79 -5.95 -6.22 1.66
CA HIS A 79 -7.05 -5.26 1.72
C HIS A 79 -6.99 -4.24 0.57
N VAL A 80 -5.81 -3.71 0.27
CA VAL A 80 -5.59 -2.76 -0.84
C VAL A 80 -5.90 -3.42 -2.18
N CYS A 81 -5.38 -4.63 -2.42
CA CYS A 81 -5.58 -5.39 -3.66
C CYS A 81 -7.05 -5.74 -3.87
N GLY A 82 -7.73 -6.22 -2.83
CA GLY A 82 -9.16 -6.51 -2.90
C GLY A 82 -9.98 -5.26 -3.26
N THR A 83 -9.69 -4.13 -2.61
CA THR A 83 -10.41 -2.87 -2.87
C THR A 83 -10.21 -2.35 -4.29
N VAL A 84 -8.97 -2.34 -4.79
CA VAL A 84 -8.66 -1.84 -6.14
C VAL A 84 -9.22 -2.75 -7.24
N LEU A 85 -9.26 -4.07 -7.01
CA LEU A 85 -9.85 -5.02 -7.95
C LEU A 85 -11.37 -4.90 -7.98
N ALA A 86 -12.03 -4.78 -6.81
CA ALA A 86 -13.47 -4.57 -6.75
C ALA A 86 -13.89 -3.29 -7.48
N GLU A 87 -13.18 -2.18 -7.26
CA GLU A 87 -13.39 -0.93 -7.99
C GLU A 87 -13.18 -1.11 -9.50
N GLY A 88 -12.10 -1.79 -9.91
CA GLY A 88 -11.80 -2.04 -11.32
C GLY A 88 -12.84 -2.92 -12.02
N LEU A 89 -13.51 -3.84 -11.31
CA LEU A 89 -14.54 -4.70 -11.90
C LEU A 89 -15.83 -3.95 -12.21
N GLU A 90 -16.17 -2.96 -11.40
CA GLU A 90 -17.35 -2.09 -11.57
C GLU A 90 -17.12 -0.98 -12.60
N ALA A 91 -15.87 -0.60 -12.83
CA ALA A 91 -15.51 0.47 -13.75
C ALA A 91 -15.38 0.00 -15.21
N THR A 92 -15.93 0.76 -16.15
CA THR A 92 -15.86 0.48 -17.59
C THR A 92 -14.43 0.41 -18.13
N ASP A 93 -13.51 1.18 -17.54
CA ASP A 93 -12.11 1.25 -17.94
C ASP A 93 -11.20 0.28 -17.17
N GLY A 94 -11.74 -0.49 -16.22
CA GLY A 94 -10.98 -1.38 -15.38
C GLY A 94 -10.15 -0.70 -14.28
N VAL A 95 -10.29 0.62 -14.06
CA VAL A 95 -9.48 1.40 -13.12
C VAL A 95 -10.33 2.09 -12.06
N GLY A 96 -11.47 2.66 -12.45
CA GLY A 96 -12.36 3.39 -11.56
C GLY A 96 -11.69 4.61 -10.91
N ARG A 97 -12.00 4.90 -9.65
CA ARG A 97 -11.51 6.12 -8.97
C ARG A 97 -9.98 6.16 -8.74
N PHE A 98 -9.28 5.04 -8.80
CA PHE A 98 -7.87 4.91 -8.46
C PHE A 98 -6.92 5.34 -9.59
N THR A 99 -6.92 6.63 -9.94
CA THR A 99 -6.24 7.17 -11.13
C THR A 99 -4.93 7.93 -10.85
N SER A 100 -4.59 8.13 -9.57
CA SER A 100 -3.42 8.89 -9.14
C SER A 100 -2.10 8.32 -9.68
N GLN A 101 -1.03 9.12 -9.60
CA GLN A 101 0.31 8.67 -9.97
C GLN A 101 0.78 7.46 -9.13
N ARG A 102 0.48 7.44 -7.83
CA ARG A 102 0.82 6.31 -6.95
C ARG A 102 0.03 5.06 -7.34
N TRP A 103 -1.23 5.19 -7.72
CA TRP A 103 -2.01 4.07 -8.23
C TRP A 103 -1.50 3.53 -9.57
N ARG A 104 -1.02 4.42 -10.47
CA ARG A 104 -0.32 3.99 -11.69
C ARG A 104 0.97 3.26 -11.37
N ALA A 105 1.77 3.75 -10.43
CA ALA A 105 3.00 3.09 -9.98
C ALA A 105 2.70 1.72 -9.35
N PHE A 106 1.65 1.62 -8.52
CA PHE A 106 1.17 0.36 -7.97
C PHE A 106 0.81 -0.64 -9.08
N ARG A 107 -0.04 -0.24 -10.04
CA ARG A 107 -0.43 -1.12 -11.16
C ARG A 107 0.77 -1.54 -12.01
N SER A 108 1.71 -0.62 -12.24
CA SER A 108 2.95 -0.92 -12.95
C SER A 108 3.78 -1.99 -12.22
N GLU A 109 3.92 -1.86 -10.90
CA GLU A 109 4.67 -2.83 -10.11
C GLU A 109 3.97 -4.18 -10.08
N VAL A 110 2.65 -4.22 -9.84
CA VAL A 110 1.87 -5.46 -9.89
C VAL A 110 1.97 -6.14 -11.25
N SER A 111 1.86 -5.36 -12.33
CA SER A 111 1.96 -5.91 -13.70
C SER A 111 3.35 -6.48 -13.98
N ARG A 112 4.39 -5.85 -13.41
CA ARG A 112 5.77 -6.34 -13.50
C ARG A 112 5.96 -7.66 -12.78
N GLN A 113 5.43 -7.80 -11.57
CA GLN A 113 5.59 -9.02 -10.77
C GLN A 113 4.80 -10.20 -11.34
N THR A 114 3.53 -9.96 -11.67
CA THR A 114 2.65 -11.01 -12.20
C THR A 114 2.92 -11.35 -13.66
N THR A 115 3.71 -10.54 -14.37
CA THR A 115 3.87 -10.59 -15.84
C THR A 115 2.56 -10.44 -16.62
N MET A 116 1.52 -9.89 -15.98
CA MET A 116 0.21 -9.64 -16.56
C MET A 116 -0.04 -8.14 -16.68
N GLY A 117 -0.56 -7.68 -17.82
CA GLY A 117 -1.07 -6.32 -17.92
C GLY A 117 -2.30 -6.11 -17.02
N TRP A 118 -2.49 -4.89 -16.52
CA TRP A 118 -3.65 -4.57 -15.66
C TRP A 118 -5.02 -5.03 -16.21
N PRO A 119 -5.35 -4.87 -17.51
CA PRO A 119 -6.61 -5.40 -18.04
C PRO A 119 -6.73 -6.92 -17.92
N GLN A 120 -5.62 -7.66 -18.01
CA GLN A 120 -5.60 -9.12 -17.83
C GLN A 120 -5.83 -9.49 -16.37
N ILE A 121 -5.27 -8.72 -15.43
CA ILE A 121 -5.49 -8.89 -13.99
C ILE A 121 -6.97 -8.69 -13.65
N VAL A 122 -7.59 -7.61 -14.13
CA VAL A 122 -9.02 -7.35 -13.91
C VAL A 122 -9.88 -8.45 -14.55
N ALA A 123 -9.53 -8.89 -15.76
CA ALA A 123 -10.21 -10.01 -16.40
C ALA A 123 -10.06 -11.33 -15.62
N ALA A 124 -8.89 -11.59 -15.04
CA ALA A 124 -8.68 -12.74 -14.17
C ALA A 124 -9.52 -12.65 -12.89
N ALA A 125 -9.59 -11.48 -12.25
CA ALA A 125 -10.42 -11.25 -11.08
C ALA A 125 -11.91 -11.50 -11.37
N ARG A 126 -12.37 -11.16 -12.58
CA ARG A 126 -13.75 -11.47 -13.02
C ARG A 126 -14.00 -12.97 -13.17
N ARG A 127 -13.00 -13.74 -13.62
CA ARG A 127 -13.14 -15.20 -13.86
C ARG A 127 -12.96 -16.02 -12.59
N GLU A 128 -11.99 -15.64 -11.76
CA GLU A 128 -11.46 -16.45 -10.66
C GLU A 128 -11.88 -15.92 -9.29
N GLY A 129 -12.39 -14.68 -9.23
CA GLY A 129 -12.82 -14.02 -8.01
C GLY A 129 -11.83 -12.97 -7.52
N VAL A 130 -12.36 -11.93 -6.87
CA VAL A 130 -11.55 -10.83 -6.29
C VAL A 130 -10.61 -11.36 -5.22
N ASP A 131 -11.11 -12.21 -4.31
CA ASP A 131 -10.33 -12.71 -3.18
C ASP A 131 -9.11 -13.51 -3.65
N TYR A 132 -9.33 -14.46 -4.58
CA TYR A 132 -8.26 -15.24 -5.18
C TYR A 132 -7.21 -14.36 -5.86
N MET A 133 -7.64 -13.39 -6.66
CA MET A 133 -6.69 -12.50 -7.32
C MET A 133 -5.99 -11.58 -6.33
N ALA A 134 -6.66 -11.09 -5.30
CA ALA A 134 -6.05 -10.25 -4.27
C ALA A 134 -4.96 -11.01 -3.50
N ASP A 135 -5.19 -12.28 -3.19
CA ASP A 135 -4.18 -13.18 -2.61
C ASP A 135 -2.99 -13.35 -3.58
N HIS A 136 -3.26 -13.61 -4.86
CA HIS A 136 -2.22 -13.74 -5.87
C HIS A 136 -1.39 -12.46 -6.03
N LEU A 137 -2.01 -11.28 -6.09
CA LEU A 137 -1.31 -10.00 -6.17
C LEU A 137 -0.47 -9.75 -4.91
N THR A 138 -0.99 -10.08 -3.74
CA THR A 138 -0.28 -9.94 -2.46
C THR A 138 0.95 -10.84 -2.41
N ALA A 139 0.79 -12.10 -2.81
CA ALA A 139 1.90 -13.06 -2.92
C ALA A 139 2.98 -12.56 -3.90
N SER A 140 2.56 -12.06 -5.07
CA SER A 140 3.48 -11.54 -6.09
C SER A 140 4.25 -10.30 -5.62
N LEU A 141 3.59 -9.39 -4.89
CA LEU A 141 4.24 -8.21 -4.33
C LEU A 141 5.17 -8.56 -3.15
N PHE A 142 4.77 -9.47 -2.28
CA PHE A 142 5.50 -9.79 -1.05
C PHE A 142 6.63 -10.80 -1.27
N MET A 143 6.36 -11.93 -1.94
CA MET A 143 7.33 -13.02 -2.10
C MET A 143 8.22 -12.82 -3.34
N GLU A 144 7.63 -12.49 -4.50
CA GLU A 144 8.35 -12.52 -5.78
C GLU A 144 9.23 -11.29 -6.02
N ASN A 145 9.07 -10.23 -5.23
CA ASN A 145 9.92 -9.04 -5.27
C ASN A 145 11.24 -9.19 -4.47
N GLY A 146 11.52 -10.38 -3.93
CA GLY A 146 12.66 -10.61 -3.03
C GLY A 146 12.55 -9.80 -1.72
N LEU A 147 11.34 -9.37 -1.35
CA LEU A 147 11.10 -8.70 -0.07
C LEU A 147 11.29 -9.69 1.08
N ASP A 148 10.80 -10.91 0.91
CA ASP A 148 11.00 -12.01 1.86
C ASP A 148 12.50 -12.30 2.09
N ASP A 149 13.31 -12.35 1.01
CA ASP A 149 14.77 -12.51 1.11
C ASP A 149 15.43 -11.33 1.86
N ARG A 150 15.00 -10.08 1.58
CA ARG A 150 15.49 -8.88 2.30
C ARG A 150 15.09 -8.88 3.77
N LEU A 151 13.98 -9.54 4.13
CA LEU A 151 13.53 -9.70 5.50
C LEU A 151 14.30 -10.85 6.20
N GLY A 152 14.68 -11.89 5.47
CA GLY A 152 15.37 -13.10 5.95
C GLY A 152 16.89 -12.98 6.14
N ASP A 153 17.56 -12.01 5.53
CA ASP A 153 19.01 -11.81 5.67
C ASP A 153 19.41 -11.32 7.08
N ARG A 154 19.52 -12.26 8.03
CA ARG A 154 20.29 -12.15 9.28
C ARG A 154 20.76 -13.51 9.85
N HIS A 155 21.13 -14.45 8.98
CA HIS A 155 22.01 -15.57 9.36
C HIS A 155 23.09 -15.79 8.30
N ALA A 156 24.01 -14.83 8.18
CA ALA A 156 25.36 -15.03 7.65
C ALA A 156 26.34 -14.14 8.41
#